data_AF-K1WYP8-F1
#
_entry.id   AF-K1WYP8-F1
#
_cell.length_a   1.000
_cell.length_b   1.000
_cell.length_c   1.000
_cell.angle_alpha   90.00
_cell.angle_beta   90.00
_cell.angle_gamma   90.00
#
_symmetry.space_group_name_H-M   'P 1'
#
loop_
_entity.id
_entity.type
_entity.pdbx_description
1 polymer ?
#
loop_
_entity_poly.entity_id
_entity_poly.type
_entity_poly.pdbx_seq_one_letter_code
_entity_poly.pdbx_strand_id
1 'polypeptide(L)'
;MYICDYDYPKRYFYLSLYHSLALNFTVIAHELAHFLFYQNFHKVCQQLGLDENQFQDLKESTTVLLNTQEFEDILLIEDQGYEPHQKIRQLILASWNKERDLRKIVEYLYPVR
;
A
#
# COMPACT_ATOMS: atom_id res chain seq x y z
N MET A 1 -14.56 -2.69 2.91
CA MET A 1 -13.41 -3.55 3.27
C MET A 1 -13.20 -3.43 4.77
N TYR A 2 -13.19 -4.53 5.51
CA TYR A 2 -13.04 -4.55 6.97
C TYR A 2 -11.62 -4.13 7.35
N ILE A 3 -11.47 -3.40 8.47
CA ILE A 3 -10.17 -3.09 9.06
C ILE A 3 -9.54 -4.43 9.45
N CYS A 4 -8.45 -4.78 8.78
CA CYS A 4 -7.62 -5.90 9.16
C CYS A 4 -6.55 -5.35 10.09
N ASP A 5 -6.63 -5.68 11.38
CA ASP A 5 -5.59 -5.29 12.31
C ASP A 5 -4.31 -6.07 11.99
N TYR A 6 -3.21 -5.34 11.82
CA TYR A 6 -1.87 -5.90 11.68
C TYR A 6 -0.93 -5.30 12.72
N ASP A 7 0.13 -6.04 13.07
CA ASP A 7 1.20 -5.58 13.94
C ASP A 7 2.53 -5.81 13.20
N TYR A 8 3.12 -4.72 12.69
CA TYR A 8 4.37 -4.79 11.95
C TYR A 8 5.56 -5.26 12.82
N PRO A 9 5.81 -4.69 14.03
CA PRO A 9 6.87 -5.18 14.91
C PRO A 9 6.79 -6.69 15.21
N LYS A 10 5.57 -7.21 15.43
CA LYS A 10 5.34 -8.64 15.74
C LYS A 10 5.11 -9.52 14.50
N ARG A 11 5.02 -8.91 13.31
CA ARG A 11 4.93 -9.58 12.00
C ARG A 11 3.71 -10.49 11.85
N TYR A 12 2.53 -10.02 12.24
CA TYR A 12 1.27 -10.72 11.98
C TYR A 12 0.18 -9.77 11.48
N PHE A 13 -0.82 -10.34 10.83
CA PHE A 13 -2.10 -9.71 10.52
C PHE A 13 -3.20 -10.76 10.68
N TYR A 14 -4.43 -10.31 10.90
CA TYR A 14 -5.58 -11.21 11.08
C TYR A 14 -6.27 -11.54 9.76
N LEU A 15 -6.85 -12.73 9.68
CA LEU A 15 -7.73 -13.11 8.58
C LEU A 15 -9.11 -13.46 9.13
N SER A 16 -10.14 -13.13 8.37
CA SER A 16 -11.49 -13.51 8.74
C SER A 16 -11.80 -14.90 8.20
N LEU A 17 -12.26 -15.78 9.10
CA LEU A 17 -12.78 -17.10 8.72
C LEU A 17 -14.10 -17.01 7.94
N TYR A 18 -14.75 -15.83 7.97
CA TYR A 18 -16.03 -15.59 7.29
C TYR A 18 -15.87 -14.92 5.92
N HIS A 19 -14.67 -14.45 5.58
CA HIS A 19 -14.40 -13.94 4.24
C HIS A 19 -14.31 -15.08 3.23
N SER A 20 -14.67 -14.79 1.98
CA SER A 20 -14.40 -15.71 0.88
C SER A 20 -12.89 -15.93 0.74
N LEU A 21 -12.50 -17.06 0.15
CA LEU A 21 -11.10 -17.35 -0.14
C LEU A 21 -10.47 -16.23 -0.99
N ALA A 22 -11.19 -15.75 -2.00
CA ALA A 22 -10.75 -14.65 -2.87
C ALA A 22 -10.49 -13.36 -2.08
N LEU A 23 -11.39 -12.98 -1.17
CA LEU A 23 -11.20 -11.80 -0.33
C LEU A 23 -10.03 -11.96 0.64
N ASN A 24 -9.84 -13.15 1.22
CA ASN A 24 -8.69 -13.42 2.08
C ASN A 24 -7.36 -13.34 1.32
N PHE A 25 -7.29 -13.78 0.06
CA PHE A 25 -6.09 -13.59 -0.77
C PHE A 25 -5.76 -12.11 -0.99
N THR A 26 -6.78 -11.29 -1.27
CA THR A 26 -6.58 -9.84 -1.41
C THR A 26 -6.13 -9.20 -0.11
N VAL A 27 -6.69 -9.59 1.04
CA VAL A 27 -6.21 -9.12 2.36
C VAL A 27 -4.76 -9.55 2.60
N ILE A 28 -4.40 -10.80 2.32
CA ILE A 28 -3.01 -11.28 2.46
C ILE A 28 -2.05 -10.43 1.61
N ALA A 29 -2.39 -10.19 0.34
CA ALA A 29 -1.56 -9.39 -0.56
C ALA A 29 -1.44 -7.93 -0.06
N HIS A 30 -2.53 -7.34 0.41
CA HIS A 30 -2.59 -6.00 0.97
C HIS A 30 -1.66 -5.85 2.19
N GLU A 31 -1.78 -6.74 3.17
CA GLU A 31 -0.99 -6.68 4.40
C GLU A 31 0.50 -6.97 4.15
N LEU A 32 0.81 -7.89 3.23
CA LEU A 32 2.18 -8.12 2.80
C LEU A 32 2.76 -6.88 2.11
N ALA A 33 1.97 -6.16 1.31
CA ALA A 33 2.39 -4.91 0.70
C ALA A 33 2.71 -3.84 1.76
N HIS A 34 1.93 -3.73 2.84
CA HIS A 34 2.27 -2.87 3.97
C HIS A 34 3.60 -3.23 4.61
N PHE A 35 3.87 -4.52 4.83
CA PHE A 35 5.13 -4.96 5.45
C PHE A 35 6.33 -4.60 4.57
N LEU A 36 6.20 -4.84 3.26
CA LEU A 36 7.22 -4.48 2.28
C LEU A 36 7.41 -2.95 2.22
N PHE A 37 6.34 -2.17 2.26
CA PHE A 37 6.43 -0.71 2.28
C PHE A 37 7.16 -0.23 3.53
N TYR A 38 6.76 -0.70 4.71
CA TYR A 38 7.40 -0.30 5.97
C TYR A 38 8.89 -0.66 5.97
N GLN A 39 9.25 -1.88 5.56
CA GLN A 39 10.63 -2.35 5.54
C GLN A 39 11.54 -1.48 4.65
N ASN A 40 11.04 -1.01 3.51
CA ASN A 40 11.85 -0.33 2.51
C ASN A 40 11.75 1.21 2.55
N PHE A 41 10.59 1.75 2.96
CA PHE A 41 10.29 3.17 2.83
C PHE A 41 10.14 3.91 4.15
N HIS A 42 10.02 3.25 5.30
CA HIS A 42 9.88 3.95 6.58
C HIS A 42 11.03 4.94 6.85
N LYS A 43 12.29 4.51 6.64
CA LYS A 43 13.46 5.40 6.77
C LYS A 43 13.48 6.51 5.71
N VAL A 44 13.05 6.21 4.49
CA VAL A 44 13.01 7.19 3.38
C VAL A 44 11.99 8.28 3.71
N CYS A 45 10.78 7.91 4.12
CA CYS A 45 9.74 8.83 4.52
C CYS A 45 10.17 9.70 5.71
N GLN A 46 10.86 9.13 6.71
CA GLN A 46 11.45 9.91 7.81
C GLN A 46 12.47 10.94 7.34
N GLN A 47 13.33 10.59 6.38
CA GLN A 47 14.32 11.50 5.80
C GLN A 47 13.68 12.63 4.96
N LEU A 48 12.55 12.34 4.33
CA LEU A 48 11.73 13.32 3.60
C LEU A 48 10.88 14.20 4.54
N GLY A 49 10.88 13.93 5.84
CA GLY A 49 10.15 14.71 6.84
C GLY A 49 8.66 14.42 6.89
N LEU A 50 8.22 13.24 6.45
CA LEU A 50 6.82 12.83 6.59
C LEU A 50 6.49 12.60 8.06
N ASP A 51 5.33 13.10 8.49
CA ASP A 51 4.74 12.69 9.76
C ASP A 51 4.11 11.28 9.68
N GLU A 52 3.72 10.74 10.82
CA GLU A 52 3.16 9.38 10.90
C GLU A 52 1.86 9.25 10.09
N ASN A 53 1.01 10.28 10.06
CA ASN A 53 -0.25 10.22 9.31
C ASN A 53 0.03 10.17 7.80
N GLN A 54 0.98 11.01 7.32
CA GLN A 54 1.42 11.01 5.94
C GLN A 54 2.05 9.67 5.55
N PHE A 55 2.85 9.08 6.45
CA PHE A 55 3.42 7.75 6.23
C PHE A 55 2.33 6.68 6.10
N GLN A 56 1.35 6.66 7.01
CA GLN A 56 0.23 5.71 6.95
C GLN A 56 -0.61 5.92 5.70
N ASP A 57 -1.00 7.15 5.37
CA ASP A 57 -1.78 7.46 4.16
C ASP A 57 -1.06 7.02 2.88
N LEU A 58 0.26 7.24 2.81
CA LEU A 58 1.06 6.82 1.67
C LEU A 58 1.13 5.29 1.58
N LYS A 59 1.42 4.61 2.70
CA LYS A 59 1.49 3.15 2.82
C LYS A 59 0.17 2.47 2.40
N GLU A 60 -0.96 3.00 2.87
CA GLU A 60 -2.31 2.56 2.48
C GLU A 60 -2.56 2.80 0.98
N SER A 61 -2.21 3.98 0.49
CA SER A 61 -2.43 4.34 -0.91
C SER A 61 -1.58 3.48 -1.87
N THR A 62 -0.37 3.07 -1.48
CA THR A 62 0.50 2.24 -2.32
C THR A 62 -0.06 0.86 -2.65
N THR A 63 -1.02 0.33 -1.87
CA THR A 63 -1.58 -0.99 -2.18
C THR A 63 -2.39 -1.00 -3.49
N VAL A 64 -2.75 0.17 -4.03
CA VAL A 64 -3.35 0.28 -5.36
C VAL A 64 -2.48 -0.34 -6.47
N LEU A 65 -1.16 -0.43 -6.25
CA LEU A 65 -0.26 -1.08 -7.19
C LEU A 65 -0.56 -2.57 -7.35
N LEU A 66 -1.18 -3.23 -6.36
CA LEU A 66 -1.60 -4.63 -6.48
C LEU A 66 -2.66 -4.84 -7.57
N ASN A 67 -3.36 -3.79 -7.98
CA ASN A 67 -4.33 -3.85 -9.09
C ASN A 67 -3.67 -3.60 -10.46
N THR A 68 -2.34 -3.45 -10.53
CA THR A 68 -1.64 -3.25 -11.80
C THR A 68 -1.33 -4.58 -12.47
N GLN A 69 -1.06 -4.55 -13.77
CA GLN A 69 -0.84 -5.75 -14.58
C GLN A 69 0.27 -6.66 -14.02
N GLU A 70 1.27 -6.06 -13.35
CA GLU A 70 2.37 -6.77 -12.72
C GLU A 70 1.94 -7.74 -11.61
N PHE A 71 0.75 -7.56 -11.07
CA PHE A 71 0.20 -8.35 -9.96
C PHE A 71 -1.17 -8.95 -10.29
N GLU A 72 -1.58 -8.95 -11.56
CA GLU A 72 -2.91 -9.43 -11.99
C GLU A 72 -3.15 -10.91 -11.64
N ASP A 73 -2.09 -11.72 -11.63
CA ASP A 73 -2.15 -13.13 -11.26
C ASP A 73 -2.20 -13.39 -9.73
N ILE A 74 -1.98 -12.35 -8.91
CA ILE A 74 -1.95 -12.46 -7.45
C ILE A 74 -3.34 -12.23 -6.85
N LEU A 75 -4.06 -11.24 -7.38
CA LEU A 75 -5.36 -10.84 -6.84
C LEU A 75 -6.50 -11.57 -7.54
N LEU A 76 -7.35 -12.22 -6.75
CA LEU A 76 -8.61 -12.78 -7.24
C LEU A 76 -9.74 -11.74 -7.27
N ILE A 77 -9.63 -10.70 -6.45
CA ILE A 77 -10.48 -9.51 -6.47
C ILE A 77 -9.63 -8.26 -6.23
N GLU A 78 -10.01 -7.16 -6.85
CA GLU A 78 -9.29 -5.88 -6.76
C GLU A 78 -9.30 -5.30 -5.34
N ASP A 79 -8.19 -4.67 -4.95
CA ASP A 79 -8.08 -3.84 -3.77
C ASP A 79 -8.64 -2.43 -4.05
N GLN A 80 -9.88 -2.19 -3.63
CA GLN A 80 -10.55 -0.90 -3.83
C GLN A 80 -10.04 0.22 -2.89
N GLY A 81 -9.36 -0.13 -1.79
CA GLY A 81 -8.90 0.83 -0.78
C GLY A 81 -10.03 1.63 -0.12
N TYR A 82 -9.67 2.73 0.54
CA TYR A 82 -10.61 3.64 1.20
C TYR A 82 -10.78 4.95 0.42
N GLU A 83 -11.97 5.53 0.49
CA GLU A 83 -12.32 6.83 -0.14
C GLU A 83 -11.29 7.95 0.10
N PRO A 84 -10.79 8.18 1.33
CA PRO A 84 -9.83 9.27 1.59
C PRO A 84 -8.53 9.14 0.78
N HIS A 85 -8.15 7.91 0.42
CA HIS A 85 -6.88 7.61 -0.24
C HIS A 85 -6.98 7.63 -1.77
N GLN A 86 -8.17 7.71 -2.35
CA GLN A 86 -8.37 7.61 -3.81
C GLN A 86 -7.56 8.64 -4.61
N LYS A 87 -7.45 9.87 -4.10
CA LYS A 87 -6.66 10.91 -4.76
C LYS A 87 -5.17 10.56 -4.81
N ILE A 88 -4.61 10.05 -3.71
CA ILE A 88 -3.20 9.65 -3.65
C ILE A 88 -2.98 8.40 -4.51
N ARG A 89 -3.90 7.43 -4.46
CA ARG A 89 -3.90 6.24 -5.30
C ARG A 89 -3.83 6.56 -6.80
N GLN A 90 -4.62 7.52 -7.26
CA GLN A 90 -4.59 7.99 -8.65
C GLN A 90 -3.23 8.60 -9.03
N LEU A 91 -2.62 9.39 -8.15
CA LEU A 91 -1.28 9.95 -8.38
C LEU A 91 -0.20 8.87 -8.42
N ILE A 92 -0.30 7.86 -7.55
CA ILE A 92 0.60 6.71 -7.53
C ILE A 92 0.50 5.94 -8.84
N LEU A 93 -0.71 5.59 -9.30
CA LEU A 93 -0.91 4.89 -10.57
C LEU A 93 -0.37 5.70 -11.76
N ALA A 94 -0.66 6.99 -11.81
CA ALA A 94 -0.20 7.87 -12.89
C ALA A 94 1.33 7.97 -12.93
N SER A 95 1.99 7.97 -11.77
CA SER A 95 3.45 8.03 -11.66
C SER A 95 4.10 6.68 -11.94
N TRP A 96 3.49 5.59 -11.45
CA TRP A 96 3.92 4.22 -11.70
C TRP A 96 3.91 3.89 -13.19
N ASN A 97 2.90 4.35 -13.95
CA ASN A 97 2.81 4.20 -15.40
C ASN A 97 3.92 4.88 -16.20
N LYS A 98 4.69 5.78 -15.59
CA LYS A 98 5.80 6.46 -16.26
C LYS A 98 7.15 5.85 -15.90
N GLU A 99 7.39 5.58 -14.62
CA GLU A 99 8.74 5.28 -14.13
C GLU A 99 8.91 3.90 -13.51
N ARG A 100 7.81 3.23 -13.10
CA ARG A 100 7.84 1.91 -12.42
C ARG A 100 8.83 1.83 -11.25
N ASP A 101 9.04 2.97 -10.57
CA ASP A 101 9.97 3.10 -9.46
C ASP A 101 9.25 3.75 -8.28
N LEU A 102 8.95 2.95 -7.26
CA LEU A 102 8.19 3.42 -6.11
C LEU A 102 8.96 4.49 -5.32
N ARG A 103 10.29 4.44 -5.29
CA ARG A 103 11.09 5.45 -4.59
C ARG A 103 10.94 6.82 -5.22
N LYS A 104 10.99 6.89 -6.54
CA LYS A 104 10.75 8.14 -7.26
C LYS A 104 9.34 8.67 -7.09
N ILE A 105 8.35 7.78 -6.97
CA ILE A 105 6.96 8.19 -6.67
C ILE A 105 6.89 8.82 -5.28
N VAL A 106 7.50 8.20 -4.27
CA VAL A 106 7.54 8.76 -2.90
C VAL A 106 8.25 10.13 -2.89
N GLU A 107 9.42 10.23 -3.53
CA GLU A 107 10.19 11.48 -3.64
C GLU A 107 9.45 12.57 -4.45
N TYR A 108 8.68 12.20 -5.48
CA TYR A 108 7.84 13.12 -6.26
C TYR A 108 6.68 13.69 -5.44
N LEU A 109 6.00 12.84 -4.65
CA LEU A 109 4.88 13.25 -3.81
C LEU A 109 5.35 14.11 -2.62
N TYR A 110 6.55 13.85 -2.11
CA TYR A 110 7.12 14.52 -0.94
C TYR A 110 8.60 14.89 -1.18
N PRO A 111 8.87 15.95 -1.97
CA PRO A 111 10.24 16.38 -2.22
C PRO A 111 10.90 16.90 -0.94
N VAL A 112 12.20 16.61 -0.76
CA VAL A 112 13.02 17.17 0.33
C VAL A 112 12.93 18.69 0.27
N ARG A 113 12.53 19.32 1.39
CA ARG A 113 12.48 20.77 1.54
C ARG A 113 13.82 21.33 2.00
#